data_AF-A0A961LIU5-F1
#
_entry.id   AF-A0A961LIU5-F1
#
_cell.length_a   1.000
_cell.length_b   1.000
_cell.length_c   1.000
_cell.angle_alpha   90.00
_cell.angle_beta   90.00
_cell.angle_gamma   90.00
#
_symmetry.space_group_name_H-M   'P 1'
#
loop_
_entity.id
_entity.type
_entity.pdbx_description
1 polymer ?
#
loop_
_entity_poly.entity_id
_entity_poly.type
_entity_poly.pdbx_seq_one_letter_code
_entity_poly.pdbx_strand_id
1 'polypeptide(L)'
;PADMGLNFPPPRKRVITDDSILVDPLATGTIKGDANIAPRPGRPLQPYTKNSPVLDQRLLTVIDDVAFIEVIRVTGKEILPAAVGDNLPGIGTIESIRRLGGQWEVVAGDQRLVR
;
A
#
# COMPACT_ATOMS: atom_id res chain seq x y z
N PRO A 1 11.06 21.65 50.79
CA PRO A 1 11.46 20.74 49.69
C PRO A 1 10.33 19.74 49.40
N ALA A 2 9.60 19.93 48.31
CA ALA A 2 8.47 19.07 47.93
C ALA A 2 8.93 18.05 46.89
N ASP A 3 8.84 16.78 47.27
CA ASP A 3 9.08 15.60 46.45
C ASP A 3 7.84 15.37 45.57
N MET A 4 7.86 15.87 44.34
CA MET A 4 6.75 15.71 43.39
C MET A 4 6.87 14.38 42.64
N GLY A 5 6.59 13.29 43.36
CA GLY A 5 6.54 11.93 42.82
C GLY A 5 5.44 11.77 41.77
N LEU A 6 5.80 11.89 40.49
CA LEU A 6 4.95 11.50 39.36
C LEU A 6 4.91 9.97 39.28
N ASN A 7 3.91 9.37 39.91
CA ASN A 7 3.65 7.93 39.81
C ASN A 7 2.89 7.65 38.49
N PHE A 8 3.61 7.24 37.46
CA PHE A 8 3.00 6.79 36.22
C PHE A 8 2.66 5.29 36.32
N PRO A 9 1.39 4.89 36.23
CA PRO A 9 1.04 3.47 36.22
C PRO A 9 1.64 2.80 34.97
N PRO A 10 2.05 1.52 35.05
CA PRO A 10 2.65 0.83 33.92
C PRO A 10 1.68 0.72 32.74
N PRO A 11 2.15 0.88 31.49
CA PRO A 11 1.30 0.83 30.32
C PRO A 11 0.67 -0.55 30.17
N ARG A 12 -0.66 -0.62 30.21
CA ARG A 12 -1.41 -1.85 29.90
C ARG A 12 -1.27 -2.14 28.40
N LYS A 13 -0.62 -3.26 28.06
CA LYS A 13 -0.56 -3.77 26.69
C LYS A 13 -1.99 -4.02 26.19
N ARG A 14 -2.44 -3.24 25.20
CA ARG A 14 -3.66 -3.55 24.45
C ARG A 14 -3.29 -4.53 23.33
N VAL A 15 -3.72 -5.77 23.49
CA VAL A 15 -3.73 -6.75 22.40
C VAL A 15 -4.85 -6.32 21.45
N ILE A 16 -4.52 -6.01 20.20
CA ILE A 16 -5.52 -5.77 19.16
C ILE A 16 -5.92 -7.15 18.64
N THR A 17 -7.01 -7.68 19.17
CA THR A 17 -7.66 -8.86 18.61
C THR A 17 -8.49 -8.39 17.41
N ASP A 18 -8.38 -9.11 16.30
CA ASP A 18 -9.13 -8.92 15.06
C ASP A 18 -10.64 -8.97 15.36
N ASP A 19 -11.25 -7.80 15.51
CA ASP A 19 -12.69 -7.66 15.58
C ASP A 19 -13.10 -6.69 14.47
N SER A 20 -13.63 -7.28 13.39
CA SER A 20 -14.62 -6.74 12.46
C SER A 20 -14.60 -5.21 12.31
N ILE A 21 -13.92 -4.70 11.27
CA ILE A 21 -13.92 -3.27 10.93
C ILE A 21 -15.34 -2.84 10.53
N LEU A 22 -16.07 -2.29 11.49
CA LEU A 22 -17.27 -1.49 11.28
C LEU A 22 -16.81 -0.09 10.85
N VAL A 23 -16.93 0.17 9.54
CA VAL A 23 -16.51 1.40 8.88
C VAL A 23 -17.45 2.54 9.29
N ASP A 24 -16.91 3.59 9.90
CA ASP A 24 -17.57 4.89 10.05
C ASP A 24 -16.76 5.94 9.28
N PRO A 25 -17.24 6.48 8.14
CA PRO A 25 -16.47 7.40 7.32
C PRO A 25 -16.91 8.84 7.58
N LEU A 26 -16.28 9.54 8.53
CA LEU A 26 -16.39 11.00 8.58
C LEU A 26 -15.15 11.71 9.16
N ALA A 27 -14.50 12.47 8.27
CA ALA A 27 -13.59 13.60 8.50
C ALA A 27 -12.18 13.25 9.05
N THR A 28 -11.05 13.82 8.62
CA THR A 28 -10.77 15.14 8.00
C THR A 28 -9.38 15.07 7.34
N GLY A 29 -9.22 15.65 6.15
CA GLY A 29 -7.90 15.77 5.51
C GLY A 29 -7.98 16.61 4.24
N THR A 30 -8.10 17.93 4.42
CA THR A 30 -8.23 18.93 3.35
C THR A 30 -6.98 18.99 2.47
N ILE A 31 -7.10 18.71 1.17
CA ILE A 31 -6.16 19.17 0.15
C ILE A 31 -6.89 20.20 -0.71
N LYS A 32 -6.59 21.48 -0.52
CA LYS A 32 -6.97 22.55 -1.45
C LYS A 32 -5.90 22.61 -2.55
N GLY A 33 -6.28 22.25 -3.77
CA GLY A 33 -5.51 22.40 -4.99
C GLY A 33 -6.44 22.21 -6.20
N ASP A 34 -6.33 23.11 -7.17
CA ASP A 34 -7.36 23.55 -8.10
C ASP A 34 -7.93 22.54 -9.12
N ALA A 35 -9.14 22.89 -9.60
CA ALA A 35 -9.79 22.52 -10.86
C ALA A 35 -10.46 21.13 -11.04
N ASN A 36 -11.79 21.13 -10.84
CA ASN A 36 -12.78 20.59 -11.79
C ASN A 36 -12.72 19.10 -12.20
N ILE A 37 -12.71 18.17 -11.23
CA ILE A 37 -13.14 16.79 -11.52
C ILE A 37 -14.12 16.35 -10.43
N ALA A 38 -15.42 16.46 -10.73
CA ALA A 38 -16.47 15.89 -9.90
C ALA A 38 -16.22 14.37 -9.72
N PRO A 39 -16.29 13.81 -8.50
CA PRO A 39 -16.24 12.38 -8.30
C PRO A 39 -17.53 11.77 -8.88
N ARG A 40 -17.43 10.92 -9.91
CA ARG A 40 -18.58 10.15 -10.38
C ARG A 40 -19.03 9.20 -9.27
N PRO A 41 -20.28 9.29 -8.78
CA PRO A 41 -20.80 8.32 -7.83
C PRO A 41 -21.15 7.01 -8.56
N GLY A 42 -20.80 5.87 -7.95
CA GLY A 42 -21.53 4.63 -8.19
C GLY A 42 -20.93 3.63 -9.19
N ARG A 43 -19.62 3.39 -9.18
CA ARG A 43 -19.17 2.03 -9.51
C ARG A 43 -19.01 1.28 -8.19
N PRO A 44 -19.85 0.29 -7.86
CA PRO A 44 -19.59 -0.54 -6.69
C PRO A 44 -18.18 -1.10 -6.85
N LEU A 45 -17.33 -0.88 -5.85
CA LEU A 45 -16.06 -1.59 -5.72
C LEU A 45 -16.45 -3.06 -5.76
N GLN A 46 -16.17 -3.74 -6.88
CA GLN A 46 -16.40 -5.17 -6.97
C GLN A 46 -15.67 -5.81 -5.77
N PRO A 47 -16.25 -6.82 -5.12
CA PRO A 47 -15.59 -7.46 -3.99
C PRO A 47 -14.19 -7.86 -4.43
N TYR A 48 -13.19 -7.28 -3.75
CA TYR A 48 -11.79 -7.49 -4.04
C TYR A 48 -11.51 -8.98 -3.84
N THR A 49 -11.42 -9.71 -4.94
CA THR A 49 -10.89 -11.06 -4.91
C THR A 49 -9.40 -10.94 -5.15
N LYS A 50 -8.62 -11.17 -4.08
CA LYS A 50 -7.15 -11.22 -4.12
C LYS A 50 -6.59 -12.10 -5.26
N ASN A 51 -7.42 -13.02 -5.75
CA ASN A 51 -7.10 -14.01 -6.78
C ASN A 51 -7.60 -13.63 -8.19
N SER A 52 -8.13 -12.43 -8.40
CA SER A 52 -8.51 -11.99 -9.75
C SER A 52 -7.29 -11.93 -10.68
N PRO A 53 -7.42 -12.35 -11.95
CA PRO A 53 -6.33 -12.29 -12.92
C PRO A 53 -5.71 -10.89 -13.01
N VAL A 54 -4.38 -10.84 -12.99
CA VAL A 54 -3.60 -9.62 -13.23
C VAL A 54 -3.55 -9.39 -14.74
N LEU A 55 -3.90 -8.19 -15.15
CA LEU A 55 -3.89 -7.75 -16.55
C LEU A 55 -2.60 -7.03 -16.90
N ASP A 56 -2.11 -6.18 -15.99
CA ASP A 56 -0.92 -5.36 -16.19
C ASP A 56 -0.33 -4.93 -14.84
N GLN A 57 0.97 -4.62 -14.84
CA GLN A 57 1.71 -4.16 -13.66
C GLN A 57 2.75 -3.11 -14.01
N ARG A 58 2.89 -2.12 -13.13
CA ARG A 58 3.83 -1.01 -13.35
C ARG A 58 4.51 -0.56 -12.07
N LEU A 59 5.82 -0.39 -12.12
CA LEU A 59 6.58 0.26 -11.06
C LEU A 59 6.27 1.77 -11.01
N LEU A 60 5.77 2.23 -9.86
CA LEU A 60 5.43 3.64 -9.63
C LEU A 60 6.56 4.40 -8.96
N THR A 61 7.22 3.85 -7.95
CA THR A 61 8.37 4.50 -7.32
C THR A 61 9.05 3.50 -6.41
N VAL A 62 10.28 3.81 -6.00
CA VAL A 62 10.97 3.12 -4.91
C VAL A 62 11.30 4.15 -3.83
N ILE A 63 10.96 3.85 -2.58
CA ILE A 63 11.24 4.67 -1.40
C ILE A 63 11.75 3.74 -0.32
N ASP A 64 12.93 4.03 0.24
CA ASP A 64 13.54 3.25 1.34
C ASP A 64 13.49 1.73 1.11
N ASP A 65 13.97 1.29 -0.06
CA ASP A 65 14.00 -0.11 -0.50
C ASP A 65 12.62 -0.79 -0.66
N VAL A 66 11.53 -0.02 -0.65
CA VAL A 66 10.17 -0.49 -0.93
C VAL A 66 9.71 0.00 -2.30
N ALA A 67 9.34 -0.94 -3.17
CA ALA A 67 8.74 -0.67 -4.46
C ALA A 67 7.22 -0.49 -4.32
N PHE A 68 6.69 0.60 -4.88
CA PHE A 68 5.25 0.81 -5.02
C PHE A 68 4.84 0.42 -6.42
N ILE A 69 3.99 -0.60 -6.53
CA ILE A 69 3.63 -1.20 -7.82
C ILE A 69 2.13 -1.06 -8.04
N GLU A 70 1.74 -0.46 -9.17
CA GLU A 70 0.37 -0.49 -9.64
C GLU A 70 0.09 -1.87 -10.21
N VAL A 71 -0.97 -2.52 -9.73
CA VAL A 71 -1.48 -3.79 -10.27
C VAL A 71 -2.87 -3.55 -10.83
N ILE A 72 -3.04 -3.81 -12.12
CA ILE A 72 -4.31 -3.68 -12.82
C ILE A 72 -4.91 -5.07 -12.94
N ARG A 73 -6.14 -5.24 -12.45
CA ARG A 73 -6.92 -6.47 -12.52
C ARG A 73 -8.23 -6.22 -13.23
N VAL A 74 -8.92 -7.31 -13.56
CA VAL A 74 -10.31 -7.25 -14.08
C VAL A 74 -11.27 -6.54 -13.12
N THR A 75 -11.02 -6.64 -11.81
CA THR A 75 -11.85 -6.05 -10.74
C THR A 75 -11.52 -4.59 -10.45
N GLY A 76 -10.36 -4.08 -10.87
CA GLY A 76 -9.92 -2.72 -10.58
C GLY A 76 -8.40 -2.56 -10.52
N LYS A 77 -7.96 -1.41 -10.03
CA LYS A 77 -6.55 -1.06 -9.84
C LYS A 77 -6.21 -1.02 -8.36
N GLU A 78 -5.01 -1.46 -7.99
CA GLU A 78 -4.46 -1.37 -6.65
C GLU A 78 -3.00 -0.92 -6.68
N ILE A 79 -2.51 -0.35 -5.58
CA ILE A 79 -1.09 -0.04 -5.38
C ILE A 79 -0.61 -0.90 -4.23
N LEU A 80 0.43 -1.70 -4.48
CA LEU A 80 1.02 -2.59 -3.49
C LEU A 80 2.43 -2.11 -3.13
N PRO A 81 2.73 -1.90 -1.83
CA PRO A 81 4.11 -1.83 -1.38
C PRO A 81 4.71 -3.23 -1.38
N ALA A 82 5.93 -3.38 -1.87
CA ALA A 82 6.62 -4.65 -1.88
C ALA A 82 8.15 -4.48 -1.75
N ALA A 83 8.75 -5.35 -0.96
CA ALA A 83 10.18 -5.44 -0.72
C ALA A 83 10.76 -6.75 -1.25
N VAL A 84 12.08 -6.86 -1.27
CA VAL A 84 12.77 -8.11 -1.65
C VAL A 84 12.29 -9.26 -0.77
N GLY A 85 11.90 -10.38 -1.40
CA GLY A 85 11.30 -11.54 -0.75
C GLY A 85 9.77 -11.58 -0.78
N ASP A 86 9.10 -10.46 -1.06
CA ASP A 86 7.64 -10.44 -1.18
C ASP A 86 7.18 -11.11 -2.48
N ASN A 87 6.01 -11.76 -2.43
CA ASN A 87 5.40 -12.38 -3.60
C ASN A 87 4.43 -11.41 -4.29
N LEU A 88 4.78 -10.97 -5.50
CA LEU A 88 3.95 -10.11 -6.32
C LEU A 88 2.95 -10.92 -7.15
N PRO A 89 1.67 -10.53 -7.14
CA PRO A 89 0.64 -11.22 -7.92
C PRO A 89 1.01 -11.34 -9.40
N GLY A 90 0.98 -12.56 -9.95
CA GLY A 90 1.18 -12.81 -11.39
C GLY A 90 2.64 -12.89 -11.86
N ILE A 91 3.61 -12.41 -11.09
CA ILE A 91 5.03 -12.36 -11.48
C ILE A 91 5.97 -13.11 -10.54
N GLY A 92 5.58 -13.30 -9.27
CA GLY A 92 6.31 -14.12 -8.32
C GLY A 92 7.11 -13.31 -7.30
N THR A 93 8.09 -13.97 -6.67
CA THR A 93 8.89 -13.37 -5.60
C THR A 93 9.83 -12.30 -6.13
N ILE A 94 9.89 -11.16 -5.46
CA ILE A 94 10.86 -10.10 -5.75
C ILE A 94 12.24 -10.58 -5.35
N GLU A 95 13.14 -10.66 -6.33
CA GLU A 95 14.52 -11.08 -6.16
C GLU A 95 15.45 -9.88 -5.92
N SER A 96 15.17 -8.75 -6.58
CA SER A 96 15.96 -7.53 -6.39
C SER A 96 15.19 -6.26 -6.75
N ILE A 97 15.52 -5.18 -6.04
CA ILE A 97 15.12 -3.81 -6.34
C ILE A 97 16.42 -3.03 -6.50
N ARG A 98 16.65 -2.45 -7.67
CA ARG A 98 17.94 -1.81 -7.98
C ARG A 98 17.77 -0.62 -8.91
N ARG A 99 18.75 0.27 -8.89
CA ARG A 99 18.82 1.41 -9.80
C ARG A 99 19.90 1.18 -10.85
N LEU A 100 19.50 1.10 -12.12
CA LEU A 100 20.39 0.90 -13.26
C LEU A 100 20.20 2.04 -14.26
N GLY A 101 21.31 2.70 -14.66
CA GLY A 101 21.23 3.80 -15.62
C GLY A 101 20.33 4.96 -15.20
N GLY A 102 20.14 5.17 -13.89
CA GLY A 102 19.25 6.19 -13.34
C GLY A 102 17.78 5.78 -13.22
N GLN A 103 17.38 4.65 -13.80
CA GLN A 103 16.04 4.07 -13.74
C GLN A 103 15.93 3.04 -12.62
N TRP A 104 14.75 2.95 -12.02
CA TRP A 104 14.46 1.91 -11.04
C TRP A 104 14.00 0.64 -11.74
N GLU A 105 14.50 -0.50 -11.30
CA GLU A 105 14.13 -1.83 -11.77
C GLU A 105 13.76 -2.72 -10.58
N VAL A 106 12.63 -3.41 -10.69
CA VAL A 106 12.24 -4.52 -9.82
C VAL A 106 12.30 -5.80 -10.64
N VAL A 107 13.06 -6.79 -10.16
CA VAL A 107 13.15 -8.13 -10.75
C VAL A 107 12.34 -9.10 -9.90
N ALA A 108 11.38 -9.78 -10.51
CA ALA A 108 10.56 -10.80 -9.86
C ALA A 108 10.39 -11.99 -10.82
N GLY A 109 11.00 -13.13 -10.48
CA GLY A 109 11.12 -14.28 -11.36
C GLY A 109 11.66 -13.89 -12.75
N ASP A 110 10.95 -14.29 -13.81
CA ASP A 110 11.32 -13.99 -15.20
C ASP A 110 10.92 -12.58 -15.67
N GLN A 111 10.28 -11.78 -14.81
CA GLN A 111 9.78 -10.46 -15.17
C GLN A 111 10.57 -9.31 -14.54
N ARG A 112 10.53 -8.17 -15.23
CA ARG A 112 11.17 -6.92 -14.80
C ARG A 112 10.23 -5.76 -14.96
N LEU A 113 10.05 -4.98 -13.89
CA LEU A 113 9.27 -3.74 -13.90
C LEU A 113 10.25 -2.57 -13.84
N VAL A 114 10.19 -1.67 -14.82
CA VAL A 114 11.11 -0.53 -14.95
C VAL A 114 10.38 0.81 -14.87
N ARG A 115 11.07 1.83 -14.35
CA ARG A 115 10.62 3.23 -14.33
C ARG A 115 11.75 4.19 -14.68
#